data_AF-G4ZFI1-F1
#
_entry.id   AF-G4ZFI1-F1
#
_cell.length_a   1.000
_cell.length_b   1.000
_cell.length_c   1.000
_cell.angle_alpha   90.00
_cell.angle_beta   90.00
_cell.angle_gamma   90.00
#
_symmetry.space_group_name_H-M   'P 1'
#
loop_
_entity.id
_entity.type
_entity.pdbx_description
1 polymer ?
#
loop_
_entity_poly.entity_id
_entity_poly.type
_entity_poly.pdbx_seq_one_letter_code
_entity_poly.pdbx_strand_id
1 'polypeptide(L)'
;MEYRVIQRVMNTERGIPSQCVTARVVRRTNSQALTSMCLKINAKLGVHDTKFLEGALPLVHEEPTIAISTHISYPRFNKGRDPAISFVVVSLDRHSSAYAARWSVQDGWTQ
;
A
#
# COMPACT_ATOMS: atom_id res chain seq x y z
N MET A 1 -10.61 -18.39 1.37
CA MET A 1 -11.14 -17.98 0.05
C MET A 1 -11.73 -16.56 0.08
N GLU A 2 -12.22 -16.08 1.22
CA GLU A 2 -12.99 -14.82 1.34
C GLU A 2 -12.18 -13.52 1.16
N TYR A 3 -10.91 -13.46 1.59
CA TYR A 3 -10.13 -12.20 1.59
C TYR A 3 -10.04 -11.52 0.22
N ARG A 4 -9.78 -12.31 -0.85
CA ARG A 4 -9.61 -11.77 -2.21
C ARG A 4 -10.90 -11.12 -2.72
N VAL A 5 -12.03 -11.77 -2.46
CA VAL A 5 -13.35 -11.26 -2.86
C VAL A 5 -13.66 -9.97 -2.11
N ILE A 6 -13.47 -9.97 -0.79
CA ILE A 6 -13.68 -8.78 0.05
C ILE A 6 -12.81 -7.62 -0.45
N GLN A 7 -11.50 -7.82 -0.63
CA GLN A 7 -10.61 -6.74 -1.08
C GLN A 7 -10.96 -6.23 -2.48
N ARG A 8 -11.35 -7.11 -3.42
CA ARG A 8 -11.78 -6.69 -4.75
C ARG A 8 -13.04 -5.81 -4.68
N VAL A 9 -14.10 -6.30 -4.04
CA VAL A 9 -15.38 -5.57 -3.98
C VAL A 9 -15.20 -4.25 -3.25
N MET A 10 -14.50 -4.25 -2.11
CA MET A 10 -14.31 -3.04 -1.30
C MET A 10 -13.44 -2.00 -2.01
N ASN A 11 -12.32 -2.39 -2.63
CA ASN A 11 -11.39 -1.42 -3.22
C ASN A 11 -11.76 -1.00 -4.65
N THR A 12 -12.38 -1.88 -5.44
CA THR A 12 -12.63 -1.62 -6.86
C THR A 12 -14.09 -1.28 -7.15
N GLU A 13 -15.03 -1.97 -6.53
CA GLU A 13 -16.46 -1.85 -6.86
C GLU A 13 -17.19 -0.86 -5.94
N ARG A 14 -16.78 -0.74 -4.68
CA ARG A 14 -17.42 0.11 -3.67
C ARG A 14 -16.60 1.34 -3.28
N GLY A 15 -15.28 1.29 -3.41
CA GLY A 15 -14.38 2.36 -2.95
C GLY A 15 -14.41 2.59 -1.44
N ILE A 16 -14.77 1.57 -0.65
CA ILE A 16 -14.88 1.66 0.81
C ILE A 16 -13.60 1.09 1.45
N PRO A 17 -12.85 1.86 2.24
CA PRO A 17 -11.70 1.34 2.96
C PRO A 17 -12.07 0.17 3.88
N SER A 18 -11.31 -0.92 3.82
CA SER A 18 -11.58 -2.13 4.63
C SER A 18 -10.33 -2.64 5.33
N GLN A 19 -10.45 -3.19 6.55
CA GLN A 19 -9.34 -3.82 7.28
C GLN A 19 -9.71 -5.24 7.71
N CYS A 20 -9.20 -6.24 7.00
CA CYS A 20 -9.42 -7.64 7.35
C CYS A 20 -8.48 -8.08 8.48
N VAL A 21 -9.00 -8.82 9.46
CA VAL A 21 -8.25 -9.36 10.60
C VAL A 21 -8.56 -10.84 10.73
N THR A 22 -7.53 -11.65 10.97
CA THR A 22 -7.74 -13.09 11.16
C THR A 22 -8.31 -13.36 12.56
N ALA A 23 -9.19 -14.36 12.68
CA ALA A 23 -9.75 -14.77 13.97
C ALA A 23 -8.66 -15.10 15.01
N ARG A 24 -7.50 -15.61 14.56
CA ARG A 24 -6.34 -15.87 15.44
C ARG A 24 -5.84 -14.60 16.13
N VAL A 25 -5.73 -13.49 15.38
CA VAL A 25 -5.27 -12.21 15.93
C VAL A 25 -6.31 -11.65 16.88
N VAL A 26 -7.59 -11.71 16.53
CA VAL A 26 -8.70 -11.25 17.39
C VAL A 26 -8.72 -12.02 18.72
N ARG A 27 -8.59 -13.35 18.68
CA ARG A 27 -8.61 -14.22 19.87
C ARG A 27 -7.40 -14.05 20.79
N ARG A 28 -6.26 -13.59 20.27
CA ARG A 28 -5.01 -13.37 21.01
C ARG A 28 -4.55 -11.93 20.84
N THR A 29 -5.47 -11.00 21.05
CA THR A 29 -5.19 -9.58 20.90
C THR A 29 -4.22 -9.13 21.99
N ASN A 30 -3.18 -8.41 21.59
CA ASN A 30 -2.29 -7.71 22.51
C ASN A 30 -2.19 -6.23 22.07
N SER A 31 -1.59 -5.40 22.93
CA SER A 31 -1.43 -3.97 22.66
C SER A 31 -0.72 -3.70 21.33
N GLN A 32 0.35 -4.44 21.04
CA GLN A 32 1.11 -4.29 19.80
C GLN A 32 0.25 -4.57 18.55
N ALA A 33 -0.56 -5.64 18.56
CA ALA A 33 -1.44 -6.00 17.46
C ALA A 33 -2.51 -4.94 17.22
N LEU A 34 -3.09 -4.38 18.30
CA LEU A 34 -4.03 -3.26 18.21
C LEU A 34 -3.36 -2.03 17.60
N THR A 35 -2.17 -1.65 18.07
CA THR A 35 -1.43 -0.51 17.56
C THR A 35 -1.13 -0.64 16.06
N SER A 36 -0.66 -1.80 15.61
CA SER A 36 -0.43 -2.05 14.18
C SER A 36 -1.73 -2.03 13.35
N MET A 37 -2.86 -2.45 13.92
CA MET A 37 -4.16 -2.35 13.25
C MET A 37 -4.63 -0.90 13.15
N CYS A 38 -4.57 -0.13 14.23
CA CYS A 38 -4.92 1.29 14.25
C CYS A 38 -4.09 2.08 13.24
N LEU A 39 -2.78 1.81 13.15
CA LEU A 39 -1.91 2.46 12.18
C LEU A 39 -2.35 2.20 10.73
N LYS A 40 -2.78 0.97 10.42
CA LYS A 40 -3.30 0.62 9.08
C LYS A 40 -4.67 1.24 8.80
N ILE A 41 -5.51 1.39 9.81
CA ILE A 41 -6.82 2.05 9.69
C ILE A 41 -6.63 3.55 9.45
N ASN A 42 -5.77 4.21 10.24
CA ASN A 42 -5.44 5.62 10.08
C ASN A 42 -4.94 5.91 8.66
N ALA A 43 -3.95 5.14 8.18
CA ALA A 43 -3.42 5.31 6.84
C ALA A 43 -4.48 5.15 5.74
N LYS A 44 -5.46 4.24 5.91
CA LYS A 44 -6.57 4.04 4.96
C LYS A 44 -7.61 5.15 4.98
N LEU A 45 -7.73 5.86 6.08
CA LEU A 45 -8.60 7.03 6.23
C LEU A 45 -7.89 8.33 5.85
N GLY A 46 -6.64 8.25 5.36
CA GLY A 46 -5.84 9.43 5.01
C GLY A 46 -5.26 10.18 6.22
N VAL A 47 -5.29 9.56 7.41
CA VAL A 47 -4.68 10.11 8.62
C VAL A 47 -3.21 9.72 8.63
N HIS A 48 -2.34 10.72 8.49
CA HIS A 48 -0.89 10.57 8.36
C HIS A 48 -0.18 11.32 9.49
N ASP A 49 -0.28 10.80 10.72
CA ASP A 49 0.26 11.46 11.92
C ASP A 49 1.77 11.23 12.10
N THR A 50 2.35 10.26 11.39
CA THR A 50 3.79 9.97 11.47
C THR A 50 4.55 10.71 10.38
N LYS A 51 5.32 11.72 10.79
CA LYS A 51 6.23 12.46 9.93
C LYS A 51 7.68 12.14 10.30
N PHE A 52 8.57 12.17 9.33
CA PHE A 52 10.00 12.16 9.63
C PHE A 52 10.38 13.41 10.42
N LEU A 53 11.38 13.27 11.31
CA LEU A 53 11.97 14.41 11.98
C LEU A 53 12.52 15.39 10.94
N GLU A 54 12.42 16.69 11.19
CA GLU A 54 13.04 17.69 10.34
C GLU A 54 14.55 17.41 10.18
N GLY A 55 15.08 17.55 8.96
CA GLY A 55 16.46 17.20 8.63
C GLY A 55 16.75 15.72 8.40
N ALA A 56 15.83 14.79 8.67
CA ALA A 56 16.05 13.36 8.37
C ALA A 56 16.05 13.07 6.85
N LEU A 57 15.26 13.86 6.09
CA LEU A 57 15.21 13.83 4.63
C LEU A 57 15.32 15.26 4.08
N PRO A 58 16.52 15.87 4.10
CA PRO A 58 16.70 17.28 3.73
C PRO A 58 16.14 17.61 2.35
N LEU A 59 16.46 16.79 1.35
CA LEU A 59 15.96 16.97 -0.02
C LEU A 59 14.42 16.93 -0.11
N VAL A 60 13.76 16.08 0.67
CA VAL A 60 12.29 15.94 0.65
C VAL A 60 11.61 17.09 1.41
N HIS A 61 12.27 17.61 2.45
CA HIS A 61 11.70 18.61 3.34
C HIS A 61 11.95 20.06 2.87
N GLU A 62 13.13 20.33 2.31
CA GLU A 62 13.62 21.69 2.03
C GLU A 62 13.30 22.15 0.62
N GLU A 63 13.27 21.24 -0.36
CA GLU A 63 13.02 21.53 -1.76
C GLU A 63 11.73 20.84 -2.27
N PRO A 64 11.05 21.39 -3.30
CA PRO A 64 9.92 20.73 -3.96
C PRO A 64 10.33 19.40 -4.63
N THR A 65 10.33 18.32 -3.84
CA THR A 65 10.81 16.99 -4.25
C THR A 65 9.67 15.98 -4.23
N ILE A 66 9.59 15.16 -5.29
CA ILE A 66 8.69 13.99 -5.36
C ILE A 66 9.53 12.73 -5.24
N ALA A 67 9.25 11.91 -4.23
CA ALA A 67 9.81 10.57 -4.10
C ALA A 67 9.00 9.57 -4.94
N ILE A 68 9.66 8.85 -5.84
CA ILE A 68 9.03 7.87 -6.74
C ILE A 68 9.63 6.48 -6.48
N SER A 69 8.78 5.48 -6.33
CA SER A 69 9.16 4.07 -6.24
C SER A 69 8.46 3.25 -7.32
N THR A 70 9.19 2.33 -7.93
CA THR A 70 8.68 1.45 -8.98
C THR A 70 8.95 -0.01 -8.66
N HIS A 71 7.98 -0.89 -8.93
CA HIS A 71 8.13 -2.33 -8.72
C HIS A 71 7.41 -3.13 -9.80
N ILE A 72 7.97 -4.26 -10.21
CA ILE A 72 7.33 -5.21 -11.12
C ILE A 72 7.14 -6.53 -10.40
N SER A 73 5.90 -7.01 -10.34
CA SER A 73 5.54 -8.30 -9.77
C SER A 73 5.23 -9.32 -10.85
N TYR A 74 5.93 -10.45 -10.81
CA TYR A 74 5.72 -11.57 -11.71
C TYR A 74 4.79 -12.61 -11.07
N PRO A 75 3.87 -13.21 -11.85
CA PRO A 75 3.01 -14.28 -11.36
C PRO A 75 3.83 -15.48 -10.89
N ARG A 76 3.43 -16.06 -9.75
CA ARG A 76 4.13 -17.21 -9.15
C ARG A 76 3.82 -18.53 -9.85
N PHE A 77 2.68 -18.61 -10.53
CA PHE A 77 2.22 -19.77 -11.28
C PHE A 77 2.10 -19.38 -12.76
N ASN A 78 2.24 -20.36 -13.67
CA ASN A 78 2.12 -20.14 -15.13
C ASN A 78 3.06 -19.05 -15.69
N LYS A 79 4.36 -19.11 -15.32
CA LYS A 79 5.40 -18.22 -15.87
C LYS A 79 5.31 -18.21 -17.41
N GLY A 80 5.23 -17.01 -18.00
CA GLY A 80 5.13 -16.80 -19.44
C GLY A 80 3.71 -16.77 -20.03
N ARG A 81 2.67 -17.11 -19.24
CA ARG A 81 1.26 -16.98 -19.66
C ARG A 81 0.52 -15.86 -18.96
N ASP A 82 0.74 -15.70 -17.66
CA ASP A 82 0.09 -14.65 -16.89
C ASP A 82 0.91 -13.35 -17.03
N PRO A 83 0.26 -12.20 -17.26
CA PRO A 83 0.97 -10.94 -17.45
C PRO A 83 1.59 -10.43 -16.13
N ALA A 84 2.74 -9.76 -16.24
CA ALA A 84 3.34 -9.06 -15.11
C ALA A 84 2.50 -7.83 -14.72
N ILE A 85 2.62 -7.40 -13.46
CA ILE A 85 1.97 -6.18 -12.97
C ILE A 85 3.06 -5.18 -12.57
N SER A 86 3.01 -3.98 -13.14
CA SER A 86 3.86 -2.87 -12.75
C SER A 86 3.15 -2.00 -11.72
N PHE A 87 3.92 -1.45 -10.78
CA PHE A 87 3.46 -0.57 -9.71
C PHE A 87 4.34 0.67 -9.68
N VAL A 88 3.73 1.84 -9.55
CA VAL A 88 4.39 3.12 -9.32
C VAL A 88 3.75 3.78 -8.12
N VAL A 89 4.55 4.24 -7.18
CA VAL A 89 4.11 4.92 -5.96
C VAL A 89 4.82 6.26 -5.85
N VAL A 90 4.09 7.33 -5.56
CA VAL A 90 4.62 8.71 -5.53
C VAL A 90 4.20 9.43 -4.25
N SER A 91 5.10 10.22 -3.67
CA SER A 91 4.79 11.06 -2.51
C SER A 91 3.86 12.21 -2.89
N LEU A 92 2.98 12.60 -1.97
CA LEU A 92 2.00 13.67 -2.14
C LEU A 92 2.24 14.89 -1.26
N ASP A 93 3.20 14.80 -0.33
CA ASP A 93 3.53 15.88 0.58
C ASP A 93 5.05 15.99 0.78
N ARG A 94 5.47 17.12 1.38
CA ARG A 94 6.85 17.42 1.76
C ARG A 94 7.36 16.62 2.96
N HIS A 95 6.53 15.78 3.57
CA HIS A 95 6.89 14.99 4.76
C HIS A 95 7.05 13.51 4.45
N SER A 96 6.86 13.11 3.18
CA SER A 96 6.85 11.72 2.79
C SER A 96 5.80 10.91 3.58
N SER A 97 4.67 11.52 3.94
CA SER A 97 3.66 10.92 4.83
C SER A 97 2.42 10.38 4.10
N ALA A 98 2.07 10.97 2.97
CA ALA A 98 1.02 10.53 2.07
C ALA A 98 1.57 10.10 0.70
N TYR A 99 1.00 9.03 0.14
CA TYR A 99 1.41 8.46 -1.13
C TYR A 99 0.23 8.07 -2.02
N ALA A 100 0.35 8.32 -3.31
CA ALA A 100 -0.54 7.76 -4.33
C ALA A 100 0.13 6.56 -5.00
N ALA A 101 -0.66 5.54 -5.31
CA ALA A 101 -0.19 4.36 -6.03
C ALA A 101 -0.98 4.19 -7.33
N ARG A 102 -0.27 3.79 -8.39
CA ARG A 102 -0.82 3.34 -9.67
C ARG A 102 -0.25 1.96 -9.96
N TRP A 103 -1.05 1.14 -10.63
CA TRP A 103 -0.61 -0.16 -11.13
C TRP A 103 -1.22 -0.42 -12.49
N SER A 104 -0.54 -1.25 -13.29
CA SER A 104 -1.02 -1.66 -14.59
C SER A 104 -0.59 -3.09 -14.89
N VAL A 105 -1.47 -3.83 -15.53
CA VAL A 105 -1.10 -5.07 -16.23
C VAL A 105 -0.18 -4.69 -17.39
N GLN A 106 0.85 -5.49 -17.64
CA GLN A 106 1.80 -5.29 -18.74
C GLN A 106 1.56 -6.34 -19.83
N ASP A 107 1.28 -5.89 -21.05
CA ASP A 107 1.16 -6.76 -22.21
C ASP A 107 2.56 -7.07 -22.78
N GLY A 108 2.81 -8.32 -23.17
CA GLY A 108 3.99 -8.68 -23.99
C GLY A 108 5.29 -8.98 -23.25
N TRP A 109 5.29 -9.16 -21.93
CA TRP A 109 6.47 -9.66 -21.20
C TRP A 109 6.46 -11.19 -21.13
N THR A 110 6.96 -11.84 -22.19
CA THR A 110 7.41 -13.24 -22.14
C THR A 110 8.91 -13.26 -21.82
N GLN A 111 9.31 -13.96 -20.75
CA GLN A 111 10.72 -14.33 -20.57
C GLN A 111 11.14 -15.31 -21.67
#